data_AF-A0A920H1M7-F1
#
_entry.id   AF-A0A920H1M7-F1
#
_cell.length_a   1.000
_cell.length_b   1.000
_cell.length_c   1.000
_cell.angle_alpha   90.00
_cell.angle_beta   90.00
_cell.angle_gamma   90.00
#
_symmetry.space_group_name_H-M   'P 1'
#
loop_
_entity.id
_entity.type
_entity.pdbx_description
1 polymer ?
#
loop_
_entity_poly.entity_id
_entity_poly.type
_entity_poly.pdbx_seq_one_letter_code
_entity_poly.pdbx_strand_id
1 'polypeptide(L)'
;MSRESDQVVAALYRFVALDNFANLKPPLLAVCLEAGVKGTLLLAREGINGTIAGSRAGVDTVIAWLRKDPRLAALDWRESYHAAAPFHRMKVKLKREIVTMGVEDVDPTACVGRYATPSEWNALIDDPECLVIDTRNDYEVAIGSFRGAVNPGTQSFRDFPEWVQNNLDPARHTKVAMFCTGGIRCEKIDLLFGIPRI
;
A
#
# COMPACT_ATOMS: atom_id res chain seq x y z
N MET A 1 20.91 -8.04 16.14
CA MET A 1 21.57 -9.31 15.72
C MET A 1 21.07 -9.64 14.33
N SER A 2 21.86 -9.37 13.29
CA SER A 2 21.55 -9.82 11.92
C SER A 2 21.83 -11.31 11.84
N ARG A 3 20.80 -12.14 11.67
CA ARG A 3 21.02 -13.55 11.31
C ARG A 3 21.25 -13.58 9.81
N GLU A 4 22.46 -13.96 9.38
CA GLU A 4 22.88 -14.04 7.97
C GLU A 4 21.97 -14.94 7.09
N SER A 5 21.04 -15.68 7.69
CA SER A 5 20.11 -16.59 7.04
C SER A 5 18.68 -16.06 6.87
N ASP A 6 18.37 -14.85 7.35
CA ASP A 6 17.00 -14.31 7.23
C ASP A 6 16.72 -13.80 5.81
N GLN A 7 15.54 -14.16 5.29
CA GLN A 7 14.99 -13.61 4.05
C GLN A 7 14.55 -12.17 4.30
N VAL A 8 14.92 -11.27 3.38
CA VAL A 8 14.41 -9.91 3.34
C VAL A 8 13.05 -9.95 2.66
N VAL A 9 12.02 -9.41 3.31
CA VAL A 9 10.68 -9.24 2.76
C VAL A 9 10.43 -7.75 2.56
N ALA A 10 10.32 -7.32 1.31
CA ALA A 10 10.06 -5.95 0.92
C ALA A 10 8.61 -5.79 0.45
N ALA A 11 7.83 -4.99 1.18
CA ALA A 11 6.53 -4.51 0.76
C ALA A 11 6.70 -3.12 0.15
N LEU A 12 6.22 -2.94 -1.09
CA LEU A 12 6.43 -1.72 -1.86
C LEU A 12 5.16 -1.34 -2.60
N TYR A 13 4.96 -0.06 -2.80
CA TYR A 13 3.97 0.44 -3.71
C TYR A 13 4.32 1.87 -4.14
N ARG A 14 3.76 2.31 -5.26
CA ARG A 14 3.84 3.70 -5.73
C ARG A 14 2.70 3.97 -6.70
N PHE A 15 1.93 5.01 -6.41
CA PHE A 15 1.02 5.60 -7.39
C PHE A 15 1.81 6.49 -8.34
N VAL A 16 1.74 6.18 -9.64
CA VAL A 16 2.35 6.98 -10.71
C VAL A 16 1.76 6.52 -12.04
N ALA A 17 1.59 7.45 -12.99
CA ALA A 17 1.14 7.11 -14.33
C ALA A 17 2.15 6.20 -15.05
N LEU A 18 1.75 4.95 -15.31
CA LEU A 18 2.49 3.95 -16.07
C LEU A 18 1.69 3.52 -17.30
N ASP A 19 1.49 4.40 -18.28
CA ASP A 19 0.66 4.09 -19.47
C ASP A 19 1.15 2.85 -20.24
N ASN A 20 2.45 2.55 -20.19
CA ASN A 20 3.08 1.38 -20.80
C ASN A 20 3.35 0.23 -19.80
N PHE A 21 2.63 0.14 -18.68
CA PHE A 21 2.88 -0.84 -17.62
C PHE A 21 2.91 -2.30 -18.10
N ALA A 22 2.12 -2.64 -19.15
CA ALA A 22 2.12 -3.98 -19.72
C ALA A 22 3.50 -4.40 -20.27
N ASN A 23 4.26 -3.44 -20.81
CA ASN A 23 5.61 -3.66 -21.35
C ASN A 23 6.65 -3.86 -20.24
N LEU A 24 6.38 -3.39 -19.01
CA LEU A 24 7.26 -3.59 -17.86
C LEU A 24 7.21 -5.02 -17.33
N LYS A 25 6.10 -5.76 -17.55
CA LYS A 25 5.91 -7.08 -16.95
C LYS A 25 6.96 -8.11 -17.35
N PRO A 26 7.27 -8.35 -18.63
CA PRO A 26 8.27 -9.34 -19.01
C PRO A 26 9.68 -9.06 -18.43
N PRO A 27 10.27 -7.86 -18.59
CA PRO A 27 11.59 -7.59 -18.05
C PRO A 27 11.62 -7.53 -16.52
N LEU A 28 10.54 -7.07 -15.86
CA LEU A 28 10.43 -7.11 -14.40
C LEU A 28 10.39 -8.55 -13.88
N LEU A 29 9.66 -9.44 -14.55
CA LEU A 29 9.64 -10.85 -14.16
C LEU A 29 11.02 -11.49 -14.34
N ALA A 30 11.71 -11.21 -15.44
CA ALA A 30 13.05 -11.72 -15.70
C ALA A 30 14.04 -11.33 -14.59
N VAL A 31 14.12 -10.03 -14.25
CA VAL A 31 15.04 -9.57 -13.19
C VAL A 31 14.70 -10.18 -11.83
N CYS A 32 13.41 -10.38 -11.51
CA CYS A 32 13.02 -11.03 -10.26
C CYS A 32 13.47 -12.50 -10.20
N LEU A 33 13.33 -13.22 -11.32
CA LEU A 33 13.74 -14.63 -11.41
C LEU A 33 15.26 -14.78 -11.37
N GLU A 34 16.00 -13.94 -12.10
CA GLU A 34 17.46 -13.91 -12.10
C GLU A 34 18.02 -13.57 -10.70
N ALA A 35 17.37 -12.64 -9.99
CA ALA A 35 17.72 -12.28 -8.62
C ALA A 35 17.28 -13.31 -7.56
N GLY A 36 16.60 -14.40 -7.96
CA GLY A 36 16.12 -15.45 -7.05
C GLY A 36 14.99 -15.00 -6.11
N VAL A 37 14.31 -13.91 -6.44
CA VAL A 37 13.25 -13.30 -5.62
C VAL A 37 11.89 -13.95 -5.90
N LYS A 38 11.09 -14.10 -4.85
CA LYS A 38 9.73 -14.67 -4.91
C LYS A 38 8.71 -13.68 -4.35
N GLY A 39 7.44 -13.81 -4.71
CA GLY A 39 6.41 -12.88 -4.27
C GLY A 39 5.42 -12.53 -5.36
N THR A 40 4.73 -11.41 -5.20
CA THR A 40 3.79 -10.90 -6.20
C THR A 40 3.95 -9.40 -6.36
N LEU A 41 4.15 -8.97 -7.61
CA LEU A 41 4.08 -7.58 -8.03
C LEU A 41 2.85 -7.39 -8.94
N LEU A 42 2.09 -6.34 -8.67
CA LEU A 42 0.93 -5.89 -9.42
C LEU A 42 1.33 -4.63 -10.18
N LEU A 43 1.04 -4.61 -11.47
CA LEU A 43 1.21 -3.45 -12.34
C LEU A 43 -0.16 -3.05 -12.87
N ALA A 44 -0.45 -1.76 -12.80
CA ALA A 44 -1.61 -1.14 -13.44
C ALA A 44 -1.18 0.20 -14.03
N ARG A 45 -2.08 0.84 -14.78
CA ARG A 45 -1.83 2.20 -15.29
C ARG A 45 -1.55 3.19 -14.15
N GLU A 46 -2.17 2.98 -12.99
CA GLU A 46 -2.01 3.83 -11.81
C GLU A 46 -0.73 3.57 -10.99
N GLY A 47 0.09 2.56 -11.34
CA GLY A 47 1.37 2.34 -10.69
C GLY A 47 1.74 0.89 -10.41
N ILE A 48 2.46 0.67 -9.31
CA ILE A 48 2.96 -0.64 -8.87
C ILE A 48 2.62 -0.90 -7.38
N ASN A 49 2.31 -2.13 -7.03
CA ASN A 49 2.17 -2.60 -5.64
C ASN A 49 2.67 -4.04 -5.54
N GLY A 50 3.28 -4.41 -4.42
CA GLY A 50 3.44 -5.81 -4.11
C GLY A 50 4.34 -6.10 -2.93
N THR A 51 4.61 -7.39 -2.77
CA THR A 51 5.53 -7.90 -1.77
C THR A 51 6.43 -8.92 -2.41
N ILE A 52 7.73 -8.74 -2.21
CA ILE A 52 8.77 -9.63 -2.69
C ILE A 52 9.66 -10.07 -1.53
N ALA A 53 10.23 -11.27 -1.62
CA ALA A 53 11.15 -11.80 -0.64
C ALA A 53 12.30 -12.55 -1.30
N GLY A 54 13.49 -12.43 -0.70
CA GLY A 54 14.70 -13.09 -1.17
C GLY A 54 15.91 -12.73 -0.30
N SER A 55 17.11 -12.97 -0.83
CA SER A 55 18.32 -12.45 -0.21
C SER A 55 18.34 -10.92 -0.27
N ARG A 56 19.11 -10.28 0.62
CA ARG A 56 19.39 -8.84 0.57
C ARG A 56 19.79 -8.39 -0.84
N ALA A 57 20.80 -9.03 -1.42
CA ALA A 57 21.28 -8.71 -2.76
C ALA A 57 20.19 -8.87 -3.84
N GLY A 58 19.32 -9.89 -3.71
CA GLY A 58 18.23 -10.13 -4.66
C GLY A 58 17.17 -9.03 -4.60
N VAL A 59 16.72 -8.68 -3.38
CA VAL A 59 15.76 -7.59 -3.17
C VAL A 59 16.34 -6.26 -3.67
N ASP A 60 17.59 -5.93 -3.30
CA ASP A 60 18.24 -4.70 -3.73
C ASP A 60 18.38 -4.63 -5.26
N THR A 61 18.66 -5.74 -5.93
CA THR A 61 18.73 -5.83 -7.40
C THR A 61 17.40 -5.48 -8.05
N VAL A 62 16.29 -6.03 -7.56
CA VAL A 62 14.95 -5.75 -8.10
C VAL A 62 14.55 -4.31 -7.84
N ILE A 63 14.80 -3.80 -6.64
CA ILE A 63 14.51 -2.40 -6.27
C ILE A 63 15.34 -1.43 -7.12
N ALA A 64 16.63 -1.68 -7.29
CA ALA A 64 17.49 -0.87 -8.13
C ALA A 64 17.04 -0.90 -9.59
N TRP A 65 16.60 -2.05 -10.10
CA TRP A 65 16.03 -2.16 -11.44
C TRP A 65 14.75 -1.31 -11.59
N LEU A 66 13.82 -1.39 -10.62
CA LEU A 66 12.60 -0.58 -10.62
C LEU A 66 12.92 0.92 -10.63
N ARG A 67 13.86 1.36 -9.78
CA ARG A 67 14.27 2.77 -9.67
C ARG A 67 15.04 3.32 -10.89
N LYS A 68 15.43 2.49 -11.87
CA LYS A 68 15.98 2.95 -13.16
C LYS A 68 14.93 3.66 -14.01
N ASP A 69 13.66 3.30 -13.87
CA ASP A 69 12.56 4.03 -14.50
C ASP A 69 12.38 5.36 -13.73
N PRO A 70 12.53 6.54 -14.37
CA PRO A 70 12.40 7.83 -13.69
C PRO A 70 11.07 8.00 -12.94
N ARG A 71 10.00 7.36 -13.42
CA ARG A 71 8.67 7.40 -12.80
C ARG A 71 8.64 6.66 -11.46
N LEU A 72 9.53 5.68 -11.28
CA LEU A 72 9.67 4.84 -10.10
C LEU A 72 10.92 5.18 -9.26
N ALA A 73 11.68 6.22 -9.62
CA ALA A 73 12.93 6.58 -8.94
C ALA A 73 12.75 6.84 -7.44
N ALA A 74 11.62 7.43 -7.04
CA ALA A 74 11.26 7.68 -5.64
C ALA A 74 10.37 6.57 -5.04
N LEU A 75 10.34 5.37 -5.62
CA LEU A 75 9.68 4.20 -5.01
C LEU A 75 10.27 3.95 -3.62
N ASP A 76 9.41 3.92 -2.60
CA ASP A 76 9.78 3.54 -1.25
C ASP A 76 9.31 2.11 -0.94
N TRP A 77 9.96 1.45 0.02
CA TRP A 77 9.57 0.12 0.46
C TRP A 77 9.85 -0.06 1.95
N ARG A 78 9.04 -0.91 2.57
CA ARG A 78 9.20 -1.31 3.97
C ARG A 78 9.72 -2.73 4.03
N GLU A 79 10.66 -2.96 4.92
CA GLU A 79 11.32 -4.25 5.07
C GLU A 79 10.92 -4.92 6.38
N SER A 80 10.81 -6.24 6.30
CA SER A 80 10.79 -7.13 7.45
C SER A 80 11.69 -8.33 7.17
N TYR A 81 12.04 -9.07 8.21
CA TYR A 81 12.98 -10.18 8.14
C TYR A 81 12.31 -11.45 8.61
N HIS A 82 12.49 -12.54 7.86
CA HIS A 82 11.90 -13.82 8.21
C HIS A 82 12.86 -14.97 7.91
N ALA A 83 13.02 -15.90 8.86
CA ALA A 83 13.90 -17.05 8.69
C ALA A 83 13.53 -17.99 7.53
N ALA A 84 12.26 -18.02 7.11
CA ALA A 84 11.76 -18.89 6.04
C ALA A 84 11.25 -18.05 4.86
N ALA A 85 11.34 -18.61 3.66
CA ALA A 85 10.80 -17.96 2.46
C ALA A 85 9.26 -17.91 2.54
N PRO A 86 8.64 -16.71 2.61
CA PRO A 86 7.19 -16.58 2.81
C PRO A 86 6.38 -16.84 1.54
N PHE A 87 7.05 -16.92 0.38
CA PHE A 87 6.40 -17.09 -0.92
C PHE A 87 6.96 -18.29 -1.69
N HIS A 88 6.08 -19.06 -2.32
CA HIS A 88 6.48 -20.24 -3.09
C HIS A 88 7.05 -19.92 -4.48
N ARG A 89 6.57 -18.86 -5.14
CA ARG A 89 6.92 -18.51 -6.53
C ARG A 89 6.82 -17.01 -6.76
N MET A 90 7.49 -16.53 -7.82
CA MET A 90 7.36 -15.17 -8.30
C MET A 90 6.17 -15.01 -9.25
N LYS A 91 5.46 -13.89 -9.15
CA LYS A 91 4.38 -13.49 -10.07
C LYS A 91 4.44 -12.00 -10.35
N VAL A 92 4.35 -11.62 -11.63
CA VAL A 92 4.06 -10.25 -12.04
C VAL A 92 2.71 -10.24 -12.75
N LYS A 93 1.73 -9.51 -12.22
CA LYS A 93 0.35 -9.50 -12.71
C LYS A 93 -0.04 -8.12 -13.22
N LEU A 94 -0.69 -8.10 -14.37
CA LEU A 94 -1.38 -6.91 -14.87
C LEU A 94 -2.75 -6.84 -14.19
N LYS A 95 -3.11 -5.66 -13.70
CA LYS A 95 -4.37 -5.37 -13.04
C LYS A 95 -4.96 -4.07 -13.54
N ARG A 96 -6.25 -3.87 -13.29
CA ARG A 96 -6.92 -2.57 -13.47
C ARG A 96 -6.47 -1.57 -12.41
N GLU A 97 -6.39 -2.06 -11.17
CA GLU A 97 -5.95 -1.30 -9.99
C GLU A 97 -4.87 -2.07 -9.23
N ILE A 98 -3.88 -1.37 -8.69
CA ILE A 98 -2.84 -1.94 -7.80
C ILE A 98 -3.37 -2.19 -6.38
N VAL A 99 -4.47 -1.53 -6.01
CA VAL A 99 -5.31 -1.84 -4.85
C VAL A 99 -6.77 -1.67 -5.27
N THR A 100 -7.53 -2.74 -5.24
CA THR A 100 -8.85 -2.75 -5.87
C THR A 100 -9.91 -2.12 -4.97
N MET A 101 -10.29 -0.89 -5.31
CA MET A 101 -11.40 -0.17 -4.69
C MET A 101 -12.63 -0.14 -5.62
N GLY A 102 -12.46 -0.41 -6.92
CA GLY A 102 -13.56 -0.41 -7.88
C GLY A 102 -13.96 0.98 -8.36
N VAL A 103 -13.09 1.98 -8.16
CA VAL A 103 -13.26 3.33 -8.68
C VAL A 103 -12.22 3.58 -9.76
N GLU A 104 -12.69 3.73 -10.99
CA GLU A 104 -11.85 3.93 -12.18
C GLU A 104 -11.34 5.38 -12.26
N ASP A 105 -10.27 5.59 -13.02
CA ASP A 105 -9.70 6.91 -13.37
C ASP A 105 -9.31 7.82 -12.20
N VAL A 106 -8.91 7.24 -11.07
CA VAL A 106 -8.25 7.99 -10.00
C VAL A 106 -6.92 8.55 -10.52
N ASP A 107 -6.75 9.87 -10.47
CA ASP A 107 -5.52 10.54 -10.87
C ASP A 107 -4.42 10.24 -9.84
N PRO A 108 -3.36 9.48 -10.20
CA PRO A 108 -2.28 9.15 -9.26
C PRO A 108 -1.43 10.37 -8.87
N THR A 109 -1.63 11.53 -9.49
CA THR A 109 -0.92 12.78 -9.17
C THR A 109 -1.71 13.72 -8.26
N ALA A 110 -3.00 13.43 -8.05
CA ALA A 110 -3.88 14.21 -7.18
C ALA A 110 -3.68 13.84 -5.70
N CYS A 111 -2.46 13.99 -5.17
CA CYS A 111 -2.22 13.76 -3.75
C CYS A 111 -2.86 14.89 -2.92
N VAL A 112 -3.90 14.55 -2.14
CA VAL A 112 -4.67 15.52 -1.33
C VAL A 112 -4.53 15.29 0.18
N GLY A 113 -3.86 14.21 0.60
CA GLY A 113 -3.65 13.80 1.99
C GLY A 113 -2.28 14.17 2.57
N ARG A 114 -2.12 14.05 3.89
CA ARG A 114 -0.85 14.25 4.59
C ARG A 114 -0.42 12.96 5.26
N TYR A 115 0.87 12.62 5.14
CA TYR A 115 1.44 11.55 5.94
C TYR A 115 1.70 12.03 7.37
N ALA A 116 1.10 11.36 8.35
CA ALA A 116 1.45 11.52 9.76
C ALA A 116 2.70 10.71 10.10
N THR A 117 3.66 11.34 10.78
CA THR A 117 4.77 10.64 11.44
C THR A 117 4.24 9.77 12.59
N PRO A 118 4.99 8.75 13.07
CA PRO A 118 4.54 7.92 14.20
C PRO A 118 4.17 8.71 15.46
N SER A 119 4.89 9.80 15.77
CA SER A 119 4.58 10.67 16.90
C SER A 119 3.30 11.46 16.69
N GLU A 120 3.07 11.98 15.48
CA GLU A 120 1.83 12.66 15.13
C GLU A 120 0.65 11.69 15.16
N TRP A 121 0.84 10.47 14.65
CA TRP A 121 -0.17 9.41 14.71
C TRP A 121 -0.61 9.13 16.14
N ASN A 122 0.32 8.98 17.08
CA ASN A 122 -0.02 8.78 18.49
C ASN A 122 -0.84 9.95 19.05
N ALA A 123 -0.49 11.19 18.69
CA ALA A 123 -1.28 12.36 19.09
C ALA A 123 -2.68 12.40 18.44
N LEU A 124 -2.84 11.87 17.22
CA LEU A 124 -4.14 11.77 16.55
C LEU A 124 -5.05 10.74 17.21
N ILE A 125 -4.53 9.56 17.54
CA ILE A 125 -5.35 8.50 18.16
C ILE A 125 -5.76 8.81 19.60
N ASP A 126 -5.01 9.68 20.29
CA ASP A 126 -5.32 10.14 21.64
C ASP A 126 -6.27 11.36 21.64
N ASP A 127 -6.50 12.00 20.50
CA ASP A 127 -7.39 13.16 20.39
C ASP A 127 -8.86 12.72 20.29
N PRO A 128 -9.72 13.06 21.27
CA PRO A 128 -11.13 12.66 21.27
C PRO A 128 -11.94 13.28 20.11
N GLU A 129 -11.48 14.38 19.52
CA GLU A 129 -12.12 15.02 18.37
C GLU A 129 -11.66 14.42 17.03
N CYS A 130 -10.68 13.51 17.05
CA CYS A 130 -10.16 12.86 15.86
C CYS A 130 -10.91 11.54 15.60
N LEU A 131 -11.58 11.46 14.46
CA LEU A 131 -12.17 10.21 14.00
C LEU A 131 -11.08 9.31 13.44
N VAL A 132 -10.74 8.23 14.14
CA VAL A 132 -9.78 7.24 13.67
C VAL A 132 -10.51 6.10 12.95
N ILE A 133 -10.11 5.79 11.71
CA ILE A 133 -10.76 4.78 10.87
C ILE A 133 -9.76 3.71 10.45
N ASP A 134 -10.11 2.45 10.71
CA ASP A 134 -9.37 1.29 10.20
C ASP A 134 -9.88 0.97 8.79
N THR A 135 -9.10 1.25 7.74
CA THR A 135 -9.54 1.04 6.36
C THR A 135 -9.28 -0.39 5.87
N ARG A 136 -9.02 -1.32 6.79
CA ARG A 136 -8.77 -2.73 6.49
C ARG A 136 -10.07 -3.54 6.46
N ASN A 137 -9.98 -4.76 5.95
CA ASN A 137 -11.15 -5.64 5.93
C ASN A 137 -11.44 -6.17 7.33
N ASP A 138 -12.69 -6.55 7.58
CA ASP A 138 -13.19 -7.08 8.85
C ASP A 138 -12.28 -8.14 9.51
N TYR A 139 -11.73 -9.08 8.74
CA TYR A 139 -10.84 -10.13 9.25
C TYR A 139 -9.52 -9.57 9.79
N GLU A 140 -8.98 -8.49 9.19
CA GLU A 140 -7.74 -7.85 9.64
C GLU A 140 -7.98 -7.07 10.95
N VAL A 141 -9.16 -6.45 11.06
CA VAL A 141 -9.59 -5.73 12.27
C VAL A 141 -9.81 -6.71 13.43
N ALA A 142 -10.39 -7.88 13.15
CA ALA A 142 -10.64 -8.92 14.15
C ALA A 142 -9.37 -9.48 14.80
N ILE A 143 -8.23 -9.44 14.10
CA ILE A 143 -6.92 -9.83 14.65
C ILE A 143 -6.39 -8.76 15.62
N GLY A 144 -6.71 -7.49 15.38
CA GLY A 144 -6.32 -6.37 16.23
C GLY A 144 -6.39 -5.05 15.48
N SER A 145 -6.72 -3.98 16.20
CA SER A 145 -6.87 -2.62 15.67
C SER A 145 -6.46 -1.58 16.74
N PHE A 146 -6.29 -0.31 16.36
CA PHE A 146 -6.04 0.75 17.31
C PHE A 146 -7.25 0.97 18.23
N ARG A 147 -7.00 1.27 19.50
CA ARG A 147 -8.05 1.54 20.48
C ARG A 147 -8.89 2.73 20.01
N GLY A 148 -10.22 2.59 20.04
CA GLY A 148 -11.14 3.65 19.65
C GLY A 148 -11.31 3.83 18.13
N ALA A 149 -10.57 3.07 17.31
CA ALA A 149 -10.74 3.12 15.87
C ALA A 149 -12.11 2.56 15.44
N VAL A 150 -12.75 3.25 14.50
CA VAL A 150 -13.97 2.81 13.85
C VAL A 150 -13.62 1.67 12.89
N ASN A 151 -14.35 0.57 13.02
CA ASN A 151 -14.36 -0.53 12.07
C ASN A 151 -15.52 -0.33 11.06
N PRO A 152 -15.23 -0.10 9.77
CA PRO A 152 -16.25 0.02 8.74
C PRO A 152 -17.08 -1.25 8.51
N GLY A 153 -16.60 -2.42 8.95
CA GLY A 153 -17.27 -3.71 8.73
C GLY A 153 -17.22 -4.19 7.27
N THR A 154 -16.31 -3.63 6.47
CA THR A 154 -16.17 -3.95 5.04
C THR A 154 -15.53 -5.32 4.85
N GLN A 155 -16.15 -6.19 4.05
CA GLN A 155 -15.57 -7.49 3.67
C GLN A 155 -14.49 -7.32 2.59
N SER A 156 -14.64 -6.28 1.78
CA SER A 156 -13.73 -5.90 0.71
C SER A 156 -13.50 -4.40 0.73
N PHE A 157 -12.30 -3.97 0.34
CA PHE A 157 -11.98 -2.55 0.19
C PHE A 157 -12.89 -1.82 -0.83
N ARG A 158 -13.55 -2.56 -1.72
CA ARG A 158 -14.55 -2.02 -2.64
C ARG A 158 -15.81 -1.50 -1.97
N ASP A 159 -16.08 -1.94 -0.73
CA ASP A 159 -17.27 -1.56 0.03
C ASP A 159 -17.02 -0.25 0.79
N PHE A 160 -15.75 0.19 0.90
CA PHE A 160 -15.36 1.37 1.66
C PHE A 160 -15.92 2.69 1.10
N PRO A 161 -15.96 2.94 -0.23
CA PRO A 161 -16.60 4.14 -0.78
C PRO A 161 -18.05 4.33 -0.37
N GLU A 162 -18.84 3.25 -0.37
CA GLU A 162 -20.24 3.29 0.08
C GLU A 162 -20.32 3.59 1.58
N TRP A 163 -19.44 2.98 2.38
CA TRP A 163 -19.36 3.27 3.81
C TRP A 163 -19.05 4.75 4.08
N VAL A 164 -18.09 5.35 3.35
CA VAL A 164 -17.75 6.77 3.46
C VAL A 164 -18.97 7.65 3.18
N GLN A 165 -19.68 7.40 2.08
CA GLN A 165 -20.86 8.18 1.70
C GLN A 165 -21.98 8.12 2.75
N ASN A 166 -22.14 6.97 3.40
CA ASN A 166 -23.21 6.75 4.36
C ASN A 166 -22.87 7.22 5.79
N ASN A 167 -21.59 7.36 6.14
CA ASN A 167 -21.17 7.57 7.53
C ASN A 167 -20.33 8.83 7.74
N LEU A 168 -19.57 9.28 6.74
CA LEU A 168 -18.72 10.46 6.86
C LEU A 168 -19.44 11.72 6.38
N ASP A 169 -19.77 12.57 7.33
CA ASP A 169 -20.18 13.96 7.10
C ASP A 169 -18.98 14.93 7.27
N PRO A 170 -18.49 15.59 6.22
CA PRO A 170 -17.37 16.55 6.32
C PRO A 170 -17.64 17.77 7.20
N ALA A 171 -18.92 18.13 7.44
CA ALA A 171 -19.26 19.24 8.34
C ALA A 171 -19.07 18.87 9.81
N ARG A 172 -19.16 17.58 10.14
CA ARG A 172 -19.01 17.04 11.50
C ARG A 172 -17.62 16.44 11.73
N HIS A 173 -17.13 15.67 10.77
CA HIS A 173 -15.85 14.97 10.86
C HIS A 173 -14.75 15.81 10.22
N THR A 174 -14.36 16.86 10.95
CA THR A 174 -13.37 17.84 10.47
C THR A 174 -11.92 17.37 10.66
N LYS A 175 -11.72 16.28 11.40
CA LYS A 175 -10.42 15.64 11.67
C LYS A 175 -10.57 14.12 11.56
N VAL A 176 -9.99 13.53 10.53
CA VAL A 176 -10.12 12.10 10.24
C VAL A 176 -8.75 11.49 9.99
N ALA A 177 -8.35 10.56 10.84
CA ALA A 177 -7.10 9.82 10.69
C ALA A 177 -7.39 8.39 10.22
N MET A 178 -6.74 7.97 9.14
CA MET A 178 -6.95 6.64 8.54
C MET A 178 -5.68 5.80 8.62
N PHE A 179 -5.83 4.49 8.78
CA PHE A 179 -4.70 3.57 8.70
C PHE A 179 -5.04 2.25 8.02
N CYS A 180 -3.99 1.64 7.47
CA CYS A 180 -3.99 0.27 6.99
C CYS A 180 -2.58 -0.33 7.15
N THR A 181 -2.41 -1.59 6.76
CA THR A 181 -1.16 -2.34 6.98
C THR A 181 0.08 -1.68 6.36
N GLY A 182 -0.07 -1.12 5.15
CA GLY A 182 1.05 -0.60 4.35
C GLY A 182 0.87 0.80 3.79
N GLY A 183 -0.19 1.52 4.13
CA GLY A 183 -0.50 2.87 3.64
C GLY A 183 -1.29 2.93 2.33
N ILE A 184 -1.12 1.96 1.42
CA ILE A 184 -1.69 2.02 0.06
C ILE A 184 -3.23 2.23 -0.01
N ARG A 185 -4.01 1.69 0.93
CA ARG A 185 -5.48 1.89 0.96
C ARG A 185 -5.83 3.32 1.35
N CYS A 186 -5.13 3.87 2.34
CA CYS A 186 -5.31 5.26 2.78
C CYS A 186 -4.98 6.23 1.65
N GLU A 187 -3.85 6.03 0.96
CA GLU A 187 -3.48 6.88 -0.17
C GLU A 187 -4.50 6.80 -1.32
N LYS A 188 -5.03 5.60 -1.62
CA LYS A 188 -6.09 5.45 -2.64
C LYS A 188 -7.37 6.20 -2.26
N ILE A 189 -7.74 6.24 -0.98
CA ILE A 189 -8.88 7.01 -0.48
C ILE A 189 -8.61 8.51 -0.64
N ASP A 190 -7.41 8.97 -0.25
CA ASP A 190 -7.02 10.38 -0.32
C ASP A 190 -7.08 10.91 -1.76
N LEU A 191 -6.60 10.12 -2.73
CA LEU A 191 -6.66 10.45 -4.15
C LEU A 191 -8.10 10.60 -4.68
N LEU A 192 -9.08 9.92 -4.06
CA LEU A 192 -10.46 9.90 -4.55
C LEU A 192 -11.33 10.97 -3.90
N PHE A 193 -11.31 11.05 -2.58
CA PHE A 193 -12.29 11.85 -1.85
C PHE A 193 -11.83 13.28 -1.59
N GLY A 194 -10.56 13.59 -1.85
CA GLY A 194 -10.00 14.91 -1.62
C GLY A 194 -10.31 15.46 -0.22
N ILE A 195 -10.50 14.56 0.76
CA ILE A 195 -10.93 14.92 2.11
C ILE A 195 -9.77 15.68 2.72
N PRO A 196 -9.90 16.99 2.95
CA PRO A 196 -8.85 17.72 3.60
C PRO A 196 -8.93 17.39 5.08
N ARG A 197 -7.99 16.59 5.60
CA ARG A 197 -7.10 16.92 6.74
C ARG A 197 -6.70 15.72 7.64
N ILE A 198 -5.37 15.72 7.82
CA ILE A 198 -4.41 14.99 8.69
C ILE A 198 -4.40 13.46 8.58
#